data_AF-Q16ZC5-F1
#
_entry.id   AF-Q16ZC5-F1
#
_cell.length_a   1.000
_cell.length_b   1.000
_cell.length_c   1.000
_cell.angle_alpha   90.00
_cell.angle_beta   90.00
_cell.angle_gamma   90.00
#
_symmetry.space_group_name_H-M   'P 1'
#
loop_
_entity.id
_entity.type
_entity.pdbx_description
1 polymer ?
#
loop_
_entity_poly.entity_id
_entity_poly.type
_entity_poly.pdbx_seq_one_letter_code
_entity_poly.pdbx_strand_id
1 'polypeptide(L)'
;MNYWNNCYSTNWSYYCDCYAGFSGIDCGYGPLCKDSHICENGGTCKHIGDNAVTCICPAGFKGSKCEISEYDEITGNCVIYLA
;
A
#
# COMPACT_ATOMS: atom_id res chain seq x y z
N MET A 1 6.42 -19.24 -7.24
CA MET A 1 5.21 -18.89 -8.03
C MET A 1 5.52 -17.58 -8.71
N ASN A 2 5.41 -17.54 -10.03
CA ASN A 2 5.79 -16.38 -10.84
C ASN A 2 4.56 -15.50 -11.06
N TYR A 3 4.63 -14.22 -10.69
CA TYR A 3 3.49 -13.30 -10.67
C TYR A 3 3.52 -12.29 -11.84
N TRP A 4 3.81 -12.78 -13.04
CA TRP A 4 3.90 -12.01 -14.28
C TRP A 4 3.00 -12.56 -15.39
N ASN A 5 2.60 -11.67 -16.30
CA ASN A 5 1.86 -11.97 -17.52
C ASN A 5 2.82 -12.40 -18.65
N ASN A 6 3.70 -11.49 -19.05
CA ASN A 6 4.69 -11.67 -20.11
C ASN A 6 6.08 -11.25 -19.62
N CYS A 7 7.13 -11.87 -20.16
CA CYS A 7 8.50 -11.42 -19.94
C CYS A 7 9.19 -11.20 -21.27
N TYR A 8 9.96 -10.11 -21.35
CA TYR A 8 10.67 -9.71 -22.54
C TYR A 8 12.17 -9.72 -22.27
N SER A 9 12.92 -10.36 -23.16
CA SER A 9 14.37 -10.36 -23.12
C SER A 9 14.93 -9.18 -23.91
N THR A 10 15.95 -8.53 -23.35
CA THR A 10 16.75 -7.50 -24.00
C THR A 10 18.19 -8.01 -24.17
N ASN A 11 19.06 -7.27 -24.88
CA ASN A 11 20.44 -7.71 -25.15
C ASN A 11 21.30 -7.94 -23.89
N TRP A 12 20.92 -7.37 -22.75
CA TRP A 12 21.72 -7.39 -21.52
C TRP A 12 20.92 -7.68 -20.24
N SER A 13 19.60 -7.82 -20.35
CA SER A 13 18.68 -7.98 -19.21
C SER A 13 17.33 -8.54 -19.68
N TYR A 14 16.36 -8.66 -18.78
CA TYR A 14 14.96 -8.94 -19.09
C TYR A 14 14.06 -8.05 -18.21
N TYR A 15 12.77 -7.97 -18.53
CA TYR A 15 11.77 -7.40 -17.64
C TYR A 15 10.44 -8.14 -17.85
N CYS A 16 9.58 -8.13 -16.83
CA CYS A 16 8.30 -8.82 -16.86
C CYS A 16 7.14 -7.85 -16.57
N ASP A 17 6.02 -8.04 -17.26
CA ASP A 17 4.75 -7.38 -16.99
C ASP A 17 4.11 -8.01 -15.76
N CYS A 18 4.18 -7.34 -14.61
CA CYS A 18 3.69 -7.90 -13.35
C CYS A 18 2.15 -7.91 -13.24
N TYR A 19 1.60 -8.88 -12.51
CA TYR A 19 0.21 -8.81 -12.07
C TYR A 19 0.00 -7.62 -11.12
N ALA A 20 -1.24 -7.15 -11.01
CA ALA A 20 -1.58 -6.03 -10.14
C ALA A 20 -1.10 -6.27 -8.69
N GLY A 21 -0.36 -5.30 -8.16
CA GLY A 21 0.23 -5.36 -6.83
C GLY A 21 1.61 -6.02 -6.76
N PHE A 22 2.10 -6.61 -7.85
CA PHE A 22 3.44 -7.18 -7.94
C PHE A 22 4.39 -6.30 -8.73
N SER A 23 5.69 -6.45 -8.47
CA SER A 23 6.73 -5.58 -9.00
C SER A 23 8.12 -6.23 -8.93
N GLY A 24 9.10 -5.59 -9.58
CA GLY A 24 10.46 -6.11 -9.74
C GLY A 24 10.69 -6.71 -11.13
N ILE A 25 11.97 -6.97 -11.45
CA ILE A 25 12.39 -7.49 -12.76
C ILE A 25 11.76 -8.87 -13.09
N ASP A 26 11.49 -9.65 -12.05
CA ASP A 26 10.89 -10.99 -12.07
C ASP A 26 9.50 -11.04 -11.41
N CYS A 27 8.94 -9.87 -11.05
CA CYS A 27 7.70 -9.73 -10.31
C CYS A 27 7.69 -10.50 -8.97
N GLY A 28 8.87 -10.63 -8.34
CA GLY A 28 9.05 -11.30 -7.05
C GLY A 28 8.61 -10.48 -5.83
N TYR A 29 8.39 -9.16 -5.98
CA TYR A 29 7.94 -8.30 -4.89
C TYR A 29 6.42 -8.15 -4.90
N GLY A 30 5.78 -8.26 -3.74
CA GLY A 30 4.34 -8.10 -3.56
C GLY A 30 3.53 -9.42 -3.45
N PRO A 31 2.18 -9.34 -3.34
CA PRO A 31 1.39 -8.12 -3.35
C PRO A 31 1.43 -7.45 -1.97
N LEU A 32 2.11 -6.32 -1.89
CA LEU A 32 2.39 -5.64 -0.61
C LEU A 32 1.08 -5.31 0.13
N CYS A 33 0.06 -4.80 -0.57
CA CYS A 33 -1.23 -4.48 0.06
C CYS A 33 -2.11 -5.68 0.42
N LYS A 34 -1.69 -6.92 0.15
CA LYS A 34 -2.44 -8.12 0.56
C LYS A 34 -2.24 -8.44 2.03
N ASP A 35 -1.14 -7.96 2.62
CA ASP A 35 -0.95 -8.05 4.06
C ASP A 35 -1.87 -7.04 4.74
N SER A 36 -3.00 -7.53 5.25
CA SER A 36 -4.08 -6.76 5.88
C SER A 36 -3.66 -5.95 7.13
N HIS A 37 -2.38 -6.01 7.50
CA HIS A 37 -1.80 -5.34 8.66
C HIS A 37 -0.91 -4.14 8.31
N ILE A 38 -0.83 -3.76 7.02
CA ILE A 38 -0.05 -2.57 6.62
C ILE A 38 -0.74 -1.29 7.07
N CYS A 39 -2.06 -1.18 6.86
CA CYS A 39 -2.84 -0.02 7.26
C CYS A 39 -3.80 -0.40 8.38
N GLU A 40 -3.76 0.37 9.47
CA GLU A 40 -4.62 0.23 10.63
C GLU A 40 -5.88 1.09 10.49
N ASN A 41 -6.82 0.92 11.43
CA ASN A 41 -8.02 1.74 11.56
C ASN A 41 -8.86 1.91 10.28
N GLY A 42 -8.88 0.89 9.42
CA GLY A 42 -9.63 0.92 8.15
C GLY A 42 -8.95 1.70 7.03
N GLY A 43 -7.65 1.99 7.14
CA GLY A 43 -6.85 2.59 6.09
C GLY A 43 -6.84 1.74 4.80
N THR A 44 -6.91 2.41 3.66
CA THR A 44 -6.81 1.74 2.34
C THR A 44 -5.36 1.72 1.89
N CYS A 45 -4.80 0.52 1.74
CA CYS A 45 -3.44 0.35 1.21
C CYS A 45 -3.40 0.63 -0.30
N LYS A 46 -2.43 1.42 -0.74
CA LYS A 46 -2.18 1.74 -2.14
C LYS A 46 -0.70 1.55 -2.50
N HIS A 47 -0.45 0.91 -3.63
CA HIS A 47 0.90 0.80 -4.21
C HIS A 47 1.33 2.14 -4.83
N ILE A 48 2.54 2.60 -4.50
CA ILE A 48 3.14 3.84 -5.04
C ILE A 48 4.48 3.62 -5.73
N GLY A 49 4.95 2.36 -5.84
CA GLY A 49 6.15 2.00 -6.58
C GLY A 49 6.49 0.52 -6.44
N ASP A 50 7.63 0.13 -7.01
CA ASP A 50 8.05 -1.27 -7.13
C ASP A 50 8.32 -1.98 -5.80
N ASN A 51 8.45 -1.25 -4.70
CA ASN A 51 8.50 -1.86 -3.38
C ASN A 51 7.98 -0.91 -2.30
N ALA A 52 7.02 -0.06 -2.68
CA ALA A 52 6.54 1.02 -1.83
C ALA A 52 5.01 1.05 -1.82
N VAL A 53 4.47 1.16 -0.62
CA VAL A 53 3.04 1.32 -0.37
C VAL A 53 2.80 2.55 0.49
N THR A 54 1.59 3.08 0.41
CA THR A 54 1.10 4.16 1.26
C THR A 54 -0.30 3.81 1.75
N CYS A 55 -0.65 4.30 2.94
CA CYS A 55 -1.98 4.15 3.51
C CYS A 55 -2.78 5.43 3.29
N ILE A 56 -3.94 5.30 2.66
CA ILE A 56 -4.95 6.36 2.61
C ILE A 56 -5.78 6.23 3.87
N CYS A 57 -5.59 7.17 4.80
CA CYS A 57 -6.25 7.14 6.09
C CYS A 57 -7.69 7.66 6.01
N PRO A 58 -8.64 6.99 6.69
CA PRO A 58 -9.96 7.55 6.89
C PRO A 58 -9.86 8.80 7.77
N ALA A 59 -10.92 9.60 7.75
CA ALA A 59 -10.98 10.80 8.57
C ALA A 59 -10.78 10.49 10.05
N GLY A 60 -10.07 11.37 10.76
CA GLY A 60 -9.73 11.16 12.16
C GLY A 60 -8.55 10.24 12.40
N PHE A 61 -7.89 9.73 11.36
CA PHE A 61 -6.69 8.91 11.47
C PHE A 61 -5.53 9.50 10.67
N LYS A 62 -4.32 9.37 11.22
CA LYS A 62 -3.06 9.88 10.70
C LYS A 62 -1.92 8.89 10.97
N GLY A 63 -0.74 9.21 10.42
CA GLY A 63 0.43 8.34 10.50
C GLY A 63 0.64 7.56 9.21
N SER A 64 1.79 6.90 9.10
CA SER A 64 2.19 6.16 7.88
C SER A 64 1.31 4.94 7.61
N LYS A 65 0.71 4.40 8.68
CA LYS A 65 -0.18 3.25 8.70
C LYS A 65 -1.56 3.60 9.23
N CYS A 66 -1.91 4.88 9.39
CA CYS A 66 -3.17 5.30 10.02
C CYS A 66 -3.31 4.83 11.47
N GLU A 67 -2.18 4.66 12.17
CA GLU A 67 -2.07 4.18 13.54
C GLU A 67 -2.43 5.24 14.58
N ILE A 68 -2.42 6.52 14.20
CA ILE A 68 -2.67 7.65 15.10
C ILE A 68 -4.12 8.10 14.93
N SER A 69 -4.92 7.97 15.99
CA SER A 69 -6.23 8.58 16.08
C SER A 69 -6.12 10.06 16.47
N GLU A 70 -6.78 10.97 15.75
CA GLU A 70 -6.91 12.36 16.17
C GLU A 70 -7.83 12.46 17.38
N TYR A 71 -7.29 12.96 18.49
CA TYR A 71 -8.02 13.27 19.70
C TYR A 71 -8.32 14.77 19.73
N ASP A 72 -9.58 15.12 19.89
CA ASP A 72 -9.98 16.49 20.13
C ASP A 72 -10.00 16.74 21.64
N GLU A 73 -9.05 17.55 22.11
CA GLU A 73 -8.93 17.92 23.53
C GLU A 73 -10.13 18.72 24.05
N ILE A 74 -10.90 19.36 23.17
CA ILE A 74 -12.08 20.15 23.54
C ILE A 74 -13.29 19.26 23.76
N THR A 75 -13.47 18.23 22.93
CA THR A 75 -14.61 17.32 23.05
C THR A 75 -14.30 16.05 23.84
N GLY A 76 -13.04 15.80 24.17
CA GLY A 76 -12.61 14.63 24.92
C GLY A 76 -12.82 13.31 24.16
N ASN A 77 -12.88 13.38 22.82
CA ASN A 77 -13.26 12.27 21.96
C ASN A 77 -12.33 12.14 20.75
N CYS A 78 -12.29 10.93 20.19
CA CYS A 78 -11.65 10.69 18.90
C CYS A 78 -12.55 11.25 17.79
N VAL A 79 -12.05 12.24 17.03
CA VAL A 79 -12.83 12.97 16.02
C VAL A 79 -12.71 12.30 14.66
N ILE A 80 -13.83 11.80 14.14
CA ILE A 80 -14.00 11.36 12.75
C ILE A 80 -14.61 12.54 11.98
N TYR A 81 -13.78 13.34 11.30
CA TYR A 81 -14.28 14.42 10.44
C TYR A 81 -14.92 13.83 9.17
N LEU A 82 -16.23 13.58 9.18
CA LEU A 82 -16.95 13.21 7.95
C LEU A 82 -16.83 14.37 6.95
N ALA A 83 -16.19 14.10 5.81
CA ALA A 83 -16.16 14.99 4.65
C ALA A 83 -17.44 14.88 3.84
#